data_AF-A0A4Q1RSE9-F1
#
_entry.id   AF-A0A4Q1RSE9-F1
#
_cell.length_a   1.000
_cell.length_b   1.000
_cell.length_c   1.000
_cell.angle_alpha   90.00
_cell.angle_beta   90.00
_cell.angle_gamma   90.00
#
_symmetry.space_group_name_H-M   'P 1'
#
loop_
_entity.id
_entity.type
_entity.pdbx_description
1 polymer ?
#
loop_
_entity_poly.entity_id
_entity_poly.type
_entity_poly.pdbx_seq_one_letter_code
_entity_poly.pdbx_strand_id
1 'polypeptide(L)'
;MNVRPDIAALIYDGHTDTHIARRLGCHRSTVHRARQVLERKLQDPLQRLYTEGLPTGRVRDYDRRRQPTSAAQAAANRRALEEALRPAPKATVRDLTAYSELHARRAHNRTRKEVA
;
A
#
# COMPACT_ATOMS: atom_id res chain seq x y z
N MET A 1 -1.11 12.26 25.33
CA MET A 1 -2.38 12.97 25.08
C MET A 1 -3.17 12.18 24.06
N ASN A 2 -4.40 11.79 24.39
CA ASN A 2 -5.28 11.11 23.44
C ASN A 2 -5.99 12.17 22.59
N VAL A 3 -5.80 12.10 21.27
CA VAL A 3 -6.49 12.98 20.33
C VAL A 3 -7.87 12.40 20.09
N ARG A 4 -8.92 13.23 20.22
CA ARG A 4 -10.29 12.82 19.93
C ARG A 4 -10.41 12.42 18.46
N PRO A 5 -11.09 11.30 18.14
CA PRO A 5 -11.20 10.80 16.76
C PRO A 5 -11.86 11.84 15.83
N ASP A 6 -12.87 12.57 16.31
CA ASP A 6 -13.55 13.62 15.53
C ASP A 6 -12.61 14.74 15.08
N ILE A 7 -11.66 15.14 15.97
CA ILE A 7 -10.67 16.16 15.65
C ILE A 7 -9.66 15.60 14.63
N ALA A 8 -9.24 14.35 14.80
CA ALA A 8 -8.29 13.71 13.89
C ALA A 8 -8.85 13.58 12.48
N ALA A 9 -10.10 13.11 12.33
CA ALA A 9 -10.78 12.99 11.03
C ALA A 9 -10.80 14.33 10.28
N LEU A 10 -11.24 15.41 10.94
CA LEU A 10 -11.29 16.73 10.31
C LEU A 10 -9.91 17.31 9.97
N ILE A 11 -8.87 16.96 10.73
CA ILE A 11 -7.49 17.34 10.39
C ILE A 11 -7.03 16.59 9.13
N TYR A 12 -7.34 15.29 9.01
CA TYR A 12 -7.01 14.50 7.82
C TYR A 12 -7.78 14.97 6.57
N ASP A 13 -9.02 15.45 6.74
CA ASP A 13 -9.81 16.06 5.68
C ASP A 13 -9.29 17.46 5.25
N GLY A 14 -8.24 17.97 5.89
CA GLY A 14 -7.58 19.23 5.53
C GLY A 14 -8.24 20.49 6.09
N HIS A 15 -9.14 20.36 7.07
CA HIS A 15 -9.79 21.53 7.66
C HIS A 15 -8.82 22.39 8.51
N THR A 16 -9.12 23.69 8.58
CA THR A 16 -8.36 24.66 9.39
C THR A 16 -8.72 24.55 10.87
N ASP A 17 -7.78 24.92 11.76
CA ASP A 17 -7.99 24.83 13.21
C ASP A 17 -9.21 25.62 13.67
N THR A 18 -9.45 26.80 13.08
CA THR A 18 -10.59 27.67 13.39
C THR A 18 -11.92 27.03 12.98
N HIS A 19 -11.96 26.37 11.82
CA HIS A 19 -13.15 25.66 11.35
C HIS A 19 -13.50 24.49 12.27
N ILE A 20 -12.50 23.68 12.64
CA ILE A 20 -12.67 22.54 13.53
C ILE A 20 -13.13 22.98 14.93
N ALA A 21 -12.50 24.02 15.47
CA ALA A 21 -12.85 24.62 16.76
C ALA A 21 -14.33 25.06 16.80
N ARG A 22 -14.77 25.78 15.75
CA ARG A 22 -16.16 26.23 15.62
C ARG A 22 -17.14 25.06 15.48
N ARG A 23 -16.79 24.04 14.69
CA ARG A 23 -17.65 22.89 14.42
C ARG A 23 -17.83 21.97 15.63
N LEU A 24 -16.79 21.77 16.43
CA LEU A 24 -16.80 20.86 17.58
C LEU A 24 -17.01 21.58 18.93
N GLY A 25 -17.17 22.90 18.91
CA GLY A 25 -17.35 23.70 20.13
C GLY A 25 -16.15 23.63 21.07
N CYS A 26 -14.93 23.57 20.53
CA CYS A 26 -13.70 23.47 21.31
C CYS A 26 -12.77 24.67 21.06
N HIS A 27 -11.82 24.90 21.96
CA HIS A 27 -10.89 26.01 21.82
C HIS A 27 -9.88 25.72 20.70
N ARG A 28 -9.48 26.74 19.92
CA ARG A 28 -8.50 26.60 18.82
C ARG A 28 -7.20 25.97 19.28
N SER A 29 -6.73 26.28 20.49
CA SER A 29 -5.51 25.70 21.06
C SER A 29 -5.60 24.18 21.25
N THR A 30 -6.80 23.64 21.52
CA THR A 30 -7.04 22.19 21.63
C THR A 30 -6.80 21.51 20.28
N VAL A 31 -7.30 22.10 19.20
CA VAL A 31 -7.09 21.60 17.84
C VAL A 31 -5.62 21.72 17.43
N HIS A 32 -4.99 22.87 17.73
CA HIS A 32 -3.58 23.09 17.44
C HIS A 32 -2.69 22.06 18.14
N ARG A 33 -2.95 21.77 19.43
CA ARG A 33 -2.20 20.76 20.18
C ARG A 33 -2.45 19.36 19.66
N ALA A 34 -3.68 19.04 19.24
CA ALA A 34 -3.99 17.77 18.59
C ALA A 34 -3.22 17.60 17.27
N ARG A 35 -3.13 18.65 16.46
CA ARG A 35 -2.36 18.67 15.21
C ARG A 35 -0.88 18.40 15.47
N GLN A 36 -0.27 19.09 16.43
CA GLN A 36 1.13 18.83 16.81
C GLN A 36 1.37 17.39 17.27
N VAL A 37 0.43 16.79 18.02
CA VAL A 37 0.54 15.39 18.45
C VAL A 37 0.44 14.43 17.28
N LEU A 38 -0.44 14.68 16.32
CA LEU A 38 -0.57 13.86 15.10
C LEU A 38 0.65 14.00 14.18
N GLU A 39 1.17 15.20 14.00
CA GLU A 39 2.39 15.46 13.23
C GLU A 39 3.61 14.77 13.86
N ARG A 40 3.74 14.83 15.19
CA ARG A 40 4.82 14.10 15.91
C ARG A 40 4.69 12.59 15.76
N LYS A 41 3.47 12.05 15.76
CA LYS A 41 3.22 10.63 15.48
C LYS A 41 3.62 10.25 14.06
N LEU A 42 3.31 11.10 13.07
CA LEU A 42 3.74 10.88 11.69
C LEU A 42 5.26 11.02 11.49
N GLN A 43 5.93 11.81 12.32
CA GLN A 43 7.39 11.95 12.33
C GLN A 43 8.11 10.82 13.06
N ASP A 44 7.42 9.97 13.81
CA ASP A 44 8.01 8.73 14.33
C ASP A 44 8.31 7.80 13.13
N PRO A 45 9.60 7.51 12.83
CA PRO A 45 9.98 6.70 11.68
C PRO A 45 9.30 5.32 11.69
N LEU A 46 8.99 4.79 12.88
CA LEU A 46 8.28 3.53 13.03
C LEU A 46 6.81 3.65 12.64
N GLN A 47 6.14 4.73 13.04
CA GLN A 47 4.72 4.91 12.79
C GLN A 47 4.45 5.27 11.33
N ARG A 48 5.36 6.02 10.70
CA ARG A 48 5.37 6.26 9.25
C ARG A 48 5.48 4.95 8.45
N LEU A 49 6.37 4.05 8.88
CA LEU A 49 6.53 2.72 8.27
C LEU A 49 5.27 1.84 8.37
N TYR A 50 4.47 1.98 9.43
CA TYR A 50 3.22 1.22 9.59
C TYR A 50 2.01 1.87 8.89
N THR A 51 2.06 3.16 8.59
CA THR A 51 0.95 3.91 7.97
C THR A 51 1.06 3.92 6.44
N GLU A 52 2.29 3.95 5.91
CA GLU A 52 2.57 3.75 4.49
C GLU A 52 2.45 2.25 4.19
N GLY A 53 1.29 1.80 3.70
CA GLY A 53 0.93 0.40 3.46
C GLY A 53 1.75 -0.30 2.37
N LEU A 54 3.05 -0.44 2.57
CA LEU A 54 3.89 -1.42 1.90
C LEU A 54 4.17 -2.54 2.91
N PRO A 55 4.01 -3.82 2.54
CA PRO A 55 4.48 -4.91 3.36
C PRO A 55 6.00 -4.92 3.25
N THR A 56 6.69 -3.98 3.88
CA THR A 56 8.11 -4.18 4.16
C THR A 56 8.12 -5.37 5.11
N GLY A 57 8.39 -6.56 4.58
CA GLY A 57 8.29 -7.86 5.23
C GLY A 57 9.22 -8.03 6.43
N ARG A 58 9.12 -7.12 7.39
CA ARG A 58 9.72 -7.23 8.70
C ARG A 58 8.88 -8.24 9.45
N VAL A 59 9.41 -9.46 9.42
CA VAL A 59 8.95 -10.57 10.23
C VAL A 59 8.89 -10.07 11.68
N ARG A 60 7.72 -10.21 12.30
CA ARG A 60 7.43 -9.73 13.67
C ARG A 60 8.46 -10.19 14.70
N ASP A 61 9.14 -11.30 14.40
CA ASP A 61 10.14 -11.95 15.25
C ASP A 61 11.58 -11.82 14.70
N TYR A 62 11.89 -10.74 13.99
CA TYR A 62 13.24 -10.47 13.50
C TYR A 62 14.22 -10.24 14.66
N ASP A 63 14.98 -11.27 15.00
CA ASP A 63 16.09 -11.22 15.95
C ASP A 63 17.42 -10.99 15.19
N ARG A 64 18.10 -9.88 15.48
CA ARG A 64 19.43 -9.55 14.91
C ARG A 64 20.50 -10.60 15.23
N ARG A 65 20.29 -11.42 16.25
CA ARG A 65 21.21 -12.50 16.66
C ARG A 65 21.02 -13.78 15.86
N ARG A 66 19.86 -13.98 15.22
CA ARG A 66 19.67 -15.04 14.24
C ARG A 66 20.35 -14.60 12.95
N GLN A 67 21.41 -15.30 12.54
CA GLN A 67 21.99 -15.06 11.23
C GLN A 67 20.90 -15.25 10.16
N PRO A 68 20.55 -14.19 9.42
CA PRO A 68 19.47 -14.25 8.48
C PRO A 68 19.98 -14.99 7.26
N THR A 69 19.46 -16.20 7.04
CA THR A 69 19.76 -17.13 5.94
C THR A 69 21.20 -17.66 5.87
N SER A 70 21.34 -18.99 5.78
CA SER A 70 22.62 -19.63 5.45
C SER A 70 23.12 -19.17 4.08
N ALA A 71 24.43 -19.28 3.82
CA ALA A 71 25.01 -18.87 2.53
C ALA A 71 24.35 -19.57 1.33
N ALA A 72 23.97 -20.84 1.49
CA ALA A 72 23.24 -21.60 0.46
C ALA A 72 21.84 -21.02 0.20
N GLN A 73 21.13 -20.62 1.25
CA GLN A 73 19.79 -20.05 1.12
C GLN A 73 19.83 -18.63 0.56
N ALA A 74 20.86 -17.84 0.90
CA ALA A 74 21.07 -16.54 0.29
C ALA A 74 21.32 -16.64 -1.22
N ALA A 75 22.07 -17.65 -1.68
CA ALA A 75 22.29 -17.91 -3.10
C ALA A 75 20.99 -18.32 -3.82
N ALA A 76 20.17 -19.17 -3.21
CA ALA A 76 18.88 -19.57 -3.75
C ALA A 76 17.91 -18.37 -3.86
N ASN A 77 17.83 -17.55 -2.82
CA ASN A 77 17.00 -16.34 -2.80
C ASN A 77 17.45 -15.33 -3.86
N ARG A 78 18.76 -15.17 -4.07
CA ARG A 78 19.30 -14.28 -5.10
C ARG A 78 18.88 -14.73 -6.50
N ARG A 79 19.00 -16.03 -6.82
CA ARG A 79 18.56 -16.58 -8.11
C ARG A 79 17.06 -16.38 -8.35
N ALA A 80 16.23 -16.62 -7.34
CA ALA A 80 14.79 -16.41 -7.44
C ALA A 80 14.43 -14.94 -7.70
N LEU A 81 15.14 -14.01 -7.06
CA LEU A 81 14.95 -12.57 -7.26
C LEU A 81 15.37 -12.14 -8.68
N GLU A 82 16.51 -12.62 -9.17
CA GLU A 82 16.99 -12.34 -10.53
C GLU A 82 16.03 -12.85 -11.60
N GLU A 83 15.41 -14.01 -11.38
CA GLU A 83 14.39 -14.56 -12.27
C GLU A 83 13.12 -13.70 -12.27
N ALA A 84 12.64 -13.28 -11.10
CA ALA A 84 11.45 -12.45 -10.97
C ALA A 84 11.63 -11.03 -11.53
N LEU A 85 12.85 -10.47 -11.44
CA LEU A 85 13.19 -9.17 -11.98
C LEU A 85 13.48 -9.20 -13.47
N ARG A 86 13.63 -10.38 -14.08
CA ARG A 86 13.81 -10.47 -15.52
C ARG A 86 12.57 -9.88 -16.19
N PRO A 87 12.71 -8.80 -16.97
CA PRO A 87 11.57 -8.17 -17.60
C PRO A 87 10.90 -9.21 -18.50
N ALA A 88 9.60 -9.40 -18.32
CA ALA A 88 8.82 -10.18 -19.26
C ALA A 88 9.07 -9.62 -20.67
N PRO A 89 9.22 -10.49 -21.69
CA PRO A 89 9.37 -10.01 -23.06
C PRO A 89 8.21 -9.06 -23.34
N LYS A 90 8.54 -7.83 -23.75
CA LYS A 90 7.52 -6.83 -24.11
C LYS A 90 6.67 -7.46 -25.20
N ALA A 91 5.43 -7.81 -24.88
CA ALA A 91 4.48 -8.31 -25.85
C ALA A 91 4.46 -7.30 -27.00
N THR A 92 4.81 -7.77 -28.19
CA THR A 92 4.79 -6.88 -29.36
C THR A 92 3.34 -6.55 -29.66
N VAL A 93 3.09 -5.43 -30.34
CA VAL A 93 1.72 -5.05 -30.74
C VAL A 93 1.02 -6.19 -31.50
N ARG A 94 1.79 -7.00 -32.24
CA ARG A 94 1.33 -8.19 -32.97
C ARG A 94 0.79 -9.30 -32.05
N ASP A 95 1.38 -9.46 -30.88
CA ASP A 95 0.98 -10.47 -29.88
C ASP A 95 -0.32 -10.06 -29.18
N LEU A 96 -0.53 -8.75 -28.98
CA LEU A 96 -1.75 -8.21 -28.39
C LEU A 96 -2.96 -8.34 -29.34
N THR A 97 -2.76 -8.16 -30.64
CA THR A 97 -3.80 -8.40 -31.65
C THR A 97 -4.18 -9.87 -31.76
N ALA A 98 -3.19 -10.77 -31.72
CA ALA A 98 -3.45 -12.21 -31.71
C ALA A 98 -4.23 -12.64 -30.45
N TYR A 99 -3.94 -12.03 -29.31
CA TYR A 99 -4.62 -12.30 -28.04
C TYR A 99 -6.08 -11.81 -28.04
N SER A 100 -6.35 -10.62 -28.59
CA SER A 100 -7.71 -10.08 -28.69
C SER A 100 -8.59 -10.88 -29.66
N GLU A 101 -8.03 -11.32 -30.79
CA GLU A 101 -8.73 -12.17 -31.75
C GLU A 101 -9.07 -13.56 -31.18
N LEU A 102 -8.16 -14.16 -30.40
CA LEU A 102 -8.39 -15.45 -29.76
C LEU A 102 -9.53 -15.37 -28.73
N HIS A 103 -9.57 -14.30 -27.93
CA HIS A 103 -10.63 -14.09 -26.93
C HIS A 103 -11.97 -13.73 -27.55
N ALA A 104 -11.99 -12.94 -28.63
CA ALA A 104 -13.20 -12.65 -29.39
C ALA A 104 -13.80 -13.93 -30.00
N ARG A 105 -12.96 -14.82 -30.55
CA ARG A 105 -13.41 -16.12 -31.07
C ARG A 105 -13.94 -17.06 -29.97
N ARG A 106 -13.30 -17.07 -28.80
CA ARG A 106 -13.79 -17.84 -27.64
C ARG A 106 -15.15 -17.33 -27.14
N ALA A 107 -15.34 -16.02 -27.06
CA ALA A 107 -16.62 -15.43 -26.66
C ALA A 107 -17.74 -15.75 -27.68
N HIS A 108 -17.45 -15.68 -28.97
CA HIS A 108 -18.39 -16.04 -30.03
C HIS A 108 -18.77 -17.54 -30.02
N ASN A 109 -17.81 -18.42 -29.76
CA ASN A 109 -18.09 -19.86 -29.69
C ASN A 109 -18.82 -20.25 -28.40
N ARG A 110 -18.61 -19.53 -27.29
CA ARG A 110 -19.33 -19.76 -26.03
C ARG A 110 -20.80 -19.36 -26.16
N THR A 111 -21.08 -18.20 -26.75
CA THR A 111 -22.45 -17.74 -27.01
C THR A 111 -23.20 -18.65 -27.99
N ARG A 112 -22.55 -19.19 -29.02
CA ARG A 112 -23.15 -20.19 -29.91
C ARG A 112 -23.51 -21.51 -29.22
N LYS A 113 -22.77 -21.89 -28.18
CA LYS A 113 -22.98 -23.14 -27.44
C LYS A 113 -24.10 -23.05 -26.39
N GLU A 114 -24.51 -21.85 -26.01
CA GLU A 114 -25.58 -21.59 -25.02
C GLU A 114 -26.95 -21.36 -25.68
N VAL A 115 -27.01 -21.20 -27.02
CA VAL A 115 -28.24 -20.94 -27.79
C VAL A 115 -28.74 -22.17 -28.57
N ALA A 116 -27.98 -23.28 -28.56
CA ALA A 116 -28.33 -24.56 -29.17
C ALA A 116 -28.71 -25.58 -28.09
#